data_AF-F2R333-F1
#
_entry.id   AF-F2R333-F1
#
_cell.length_a   1.000
_cell.length_b   1.000
_cell.length_c   1.000
_cell.angle_alpha   90.00
_cell.angle_beta   90.00
_cell.angle_gamma   90.00
#
_symmetry.space_group_name_H-M   'P 1'
#
loop_
_entity.id
_entity.type
_entity.pdbx_description
1 polymer ?
#
loop_
_entity_poly.entity_id
_entity_poly.type
_entity_poly.pdbx_seq_one_letter_code
_entity_poly.pdbx_strand_id
1 'polypeptide(L)'
;MCCARRGRPGALYAAICRDAKAGLSLRAVTQKYGVDYETVQRAPVSVLREPRKKMQPRDTRLDSYQPLIDAILEADLTAPRKQRHTAKRIYDRVLDEHNAVDIYHQVVRGYIADRRKEI
;
A
#
# COMPACT_ATOMS: atom_id res chain seq x y z
N MET A 1 -11.32 -1.07 -38.13
CA MET A 1 -10.80 -0.36 -36.95
C MET A 1 -11.81 0.71 -36.55
N CYS A 2 -12.60 0.50 -35.50
CA CYS A 2 -13.53 1.51 -34.99
C CYS A 2 -13.18 1.83 -33.54
N CYS A 3 -12.71 3.06 -33.32
CA CYS A 3 -12.42 3.66 -32.03
C CYS A 3 -13.72 3.91 -31.25
N ALA A 4 -14.04 3.08 -30.25
CA ALA A 4 -15.08 3.41 -29.27
C ALA A 4 -14.50 4.23 -28.10
N ARG A 5 -14.99 5.47 -27.99
CA ARG A 5 -14.96 6.40 -26.83
C ARG A 5 -14.11 5.97 -25.63
N ARG A 6 -13.02 6.71 -25.41
CA ARG A 6 -12.20 6.66 -24.18
C ARG A 6 -12.95 7.27 -22.98
N GLY A 7 -13.93 6.53 -22.46
CA GLY A 7 -14.42 6.69 -21.09
C GLY A 7 -13.52 5.93 -20.11
N ARG A 8 -13.55 6.30 -18.81
CA ARG A 8 -12.85 5.53 -17.77
C ARG A 8 -13.31 4.06 -17.85
N PRO A 9 -12.41 3.08 -18.04
CA PRO A 9 -12.78 1.70 -18.34
C PRO A 9 -13.74 1.11 -17.30
N GLY A 10 -13.57 1.40 -16.01
CA GLY A 10 -14.48 0.93 -14.97
C GLY A 10 -15.95 1.34 -15.14
N ALA A 11 -16.22 2.55 -15.66
CA ALA A 11 -17.59 3.05 -15.83
C ALA A 11 -18.33 2.37 -16.99
N LEU A 12 -17.61 2.08 -18.08
CA LEU A 12 -18.13 1.35 -19.23
C LEU A 12 -18.47 -0.10 -18.86
N TYR A 13 -17.59 -0.75 -18.13
CA TYR A 13 -17.78 -2.11 -17.63
C TYR A 13 -18.98 -2.22 -16.67
N ALA A 14 -19.16 -1.24 -15.76
CA ALA A 14 -20.33 -1.19 -14.89
C ALA A 14 -21.65 -0.98 -15.66
N ALA A 15 -21.64 -0.21 -16.76
CA ALA A 15 -22.81 -0.02 -17.60
C ALA A 15 -23.19 -1.31 -18.36
N ILE A 16 -22.20 -2.03 -18.89
CA ILE A 16 -22.38 -3.35 -19.51
C ILE A 16 -23.00 -4.35 -18.52
N CYS A 17 -22.50 -4.41 -17.29
CA CYS A 17 -23.04 -5.31 -16.26
C CYS A 17 -24.49 -4.98 -15.90
N ARG A 18 -24.87 -3.70 -15.82
CA ARG A 18 -26.26 -3.29 -15.56
C ARG A 18 -27.20 -3.74 -16.66
N ASP A 19 -26.82 -3.54 -17.91
CA ASP A 19 -27.63 -3.91 -19.07
C ASP A 19 -27.75 -5.43 -19.25
N ALA A 20 -26.66 -6.16 -19.01
CA ALA A 20 -26.68 -7.62 -19.00
C ALA A 20 -27.58 -8.17 -17.87
N LYS A 21 -27.56 -7.56 -16.68
CA LYS A 21 -28.46 -7.91 -15.57
C LYS A 21 -29.92 -7.53 -15.86
N ALA A 22 -30.16 -6.49 -16.65
CA ALA A 22 -31.48 -6.09 -17.11
C ALA A 22 -32.07 -7.02 -18.19
N GLY A 23 -31.37 -8.10 -18.58
CA GLY A 23 -31.86 -9.10 -19.53
C GLY A 23 -31.61 -8.77 -21.00
N LEU A 24 -30.78 -7.77 -21.31
CA LEU A 24 -30.39 -7.48 -22.69
C LEU A 24 -29.50 -8.59 -23.25
N SER A 25 -29.74 -8.97 -24.50
CA SER A 25 -28.92 -9.97 -25.19
C SER A 25 -27.50 -9.44 -25.42
N LEU A 26 -26.51 -10.33 -25.44
CA LEU A 26 -25.10 -9.96 -25.67
C LEU A 26 -24.92 -9.14 -26.95
N ARG A 27 -25.68 -9.47 -28.01
CA ARG A 27 -25.69 -8.71 -29.29
C ARG A 27 -26.25 -7.30 -29.15
N ALA A 28 -27.29 -7.11 -28.32
CA ALA A 28 -27.84 -5.78 -28.06
C ALA A 28 -26.83 -4.91 -27.29
N VAL A 29 -26.09 -5.51 -26.35
CA VAL A 29 -25.06 -4.83 -25.57
C VAL A 29 -23.86 -4.44 -26.44
N THR A 30 -23.38 -5.32 -27.33
CA THR A 30 -22.29 -4.98 -28.28
C THR A 30 -22.69 -3.83 -29.19
N GLN A 31 -23.92 -3.83 -29.72
CA GLN A 31 -24.42 -2.78 -30.61
C GLN A 31 -24.59 -1.44 -29.88
N LYS A 32 -25.06 -1.47 -28.63
CA LYS A 32 -25.31 -0.27 -27.81
C LYS A 32 -24.03 0.44 -27.38
N TYR A 33 -23.00 -0.33 -27.01
CA TYR A 33 -21.73 0.23 -26.50
C TYR A 33 -20.61 0.26 -27.54
N GLY A 34 -20.79 -0.35 -28.72
CA GLY A 34 -19.77 -0.43 -29.77
C GLY A 34 -18.54 -1.22 -29.34
N VAL A 35 -18.73 -2.27 -28.54
CA VAL A 35 -17.66 -3.11 -27.98
C VAL A 35 -17.71 -4.52 -28.54
N ASP A 36 -16.55 -5.18 -28.60
CA ASP A 36 -16.44 -6.56 -29.06
C ASP A 36 -17.15 -7.53 -28.12
N TYR A 37 -17.61 -8.65 -28.68
CA TYR A 37 -18.30 -9.71 -27.95
C TYR A 37 -17.48 -10.23 -26.75
N GLU A 38 -16.17 -10.38 -26.93
CA GLU A 38 -15.25 -10.81 -25.87
C GLU A 38 -15.21 -9.81 -24.70
N THR A 39 -15.31 -8.51 -24.99
CA THR A 39 -15.34 -7.46 -23.96
C THR A 39 -16.62 -7.55 -23.14
N VAL A 40 -17.77 -7.82 -23.78
CA VAL A 40 -19.05 -8.01 -23.08
C VAL A 40 -19.03 -9.24 -22.20
N GLN A 41 -18.43 -10.35 -22.65
CA GLN A 41 -18.28 -11.55 -21.83
C GLN A 41 -17.31 -11.37 -20.66
N ARG A 42 -16.21 -10.65 -20.88
CA ARG A 42 -15.20 -10.35 -19.84
C ARG A 42 -15.71 -9.36 -18.79
N ALA A 43 -16.70 -8.54 -19.15
CA ALA A 43 -17.18 -7.47 -18.29
C ALA A 43 -17.68 -7.89 -16.90
N PRO A 44 -18.62 -8.85 -16.75
CA PRO A 44 -19.08 -9.31 -15.45
C PRO A 44 -17.93 -9.83 -14.59
N VAL A 45 -16.99 -10.57 -15.19
CA VAL A 45 -15.81 -11.13 -14.49
C VAL A 45 -14.91 -10.02 -13.94
N SER A 46 -14.72 -8.93 -14.69
CA SER A 46 -13.85 -7.83 -14.28
C SER A 46 -14.43 -6.95 -13.16
N VAL A 47 -15.76 -6.73 -13.14
CA VAL A 47 -16.44 -5.94 -12.10
C VAL A 47 -16.55 -6.73 -10.80
N LEU A 48 -16.68 -8.05 -10.90
CA LEU A 48 -16.69 -8.98 -9.77
C LEU A 48 -15.29 -9.33 -9.25
N ARG A 49 -14.20 -8.81 -9.84
CA ARG A 49 -12.87 -9.01 -9.26
C ARG A 49 -12.84 -8.37 -7.89
N GLU A 50 -12.55 -9.21 -6.89
CA GLU A 50 -12.23 -8.72 -5.55
C GLU A 50 -11.17 -7.62 -5.66
N PRO A 51 -11.27 -6.56 -4.82
CA PRO A 51 -10.27 -5.52 -4.79
C PRO A 51 -8.89 -6.18 -4.66
N ARG A 52 -7.94 -5.72 -5.48
CA ARG A 52 -6.59 -6.30 -5.52
C ARG A 52 -6.09 -6.43 -4.09
N LYS A 53 -5.72 -7.66 -3.70
CA LYS A 53 -5.17 -7.93 -2.36
C LYS A 53 -4.06 -6.93 -2.10
N LYS A 54 -4.18 -6.17 -1.01
CA LYS A 54 -3.09 -5.29 -0.56
C LYS A 54 -1.89 -6.19 -0.27
N MET A 55 -0.73 -5.83 -0.83
CA MET A 55 0.49 -6.54 -0.50
C MET A 55 0.71 -6.40 1.00
N GLN A 56 1.01 -7.51 1.68
CA GLN A 56 1.41 -7.43 3.08
C GLN A 56 2.66 -6.55 3.17
N PRO A 57 2.79 -5.72 4.23
CA PRO A 57 4.03 -5.02 4.51
C PRO A 57 5.18 -6.03 4.49
N ARG A 58 6.26 -5.69 3.80
CA ARG A 58 7.45 -6.55 3.77
C ARG A 58 8.25 -6.30 5.03
N ASP A 59 8.65 -7.36 5.69
CA ASP A 59 9.55 -7.26 6.83
C ASP A 59 10.85 -6.59 6.36
N THR A 60 11.19 -5.48 7.01
CA THR A 60 12.41 -4.74 6.75
C THR A 60 13.49 -5.23 7.71
N ARG A 61 14.76 -5.11 7.32
CA ARG A 61 15.91 -5.40 8.21
C ARG A 61 15.85 -4.65 9.54
N LEU A 62 15.13 -3.51 9.59
CA LEU A 62 14.89 -2.74 10.80
C LEU A 62 14.03 -3.48 11.83
N ASP A 63 13.15 -4.38 11.40
CA ASP A 63 12.10 -4.96 12.26
C ASP A 63 12.68 -5.77 13.42
N SER A 64 13.83 -6.40 13.22
CA SER A 64 14.57 -7.10 14.28
C SER A 64 15.11 -6.17 15.36
N TYR A 65 15.33 -4.89 15.05
CA TYR A 65 15.94 -3.88 15.93
C TYR A 65 14.93 -2.87 16.47
N GLN A 66 13.70 -2.86 15.94
CA GLN A 66 12.59 -2.06 16.47
C GLN A 66 12.41 -2.18 17.99
N PRO A 67 12.35 -3.39 18.61
CA PRO A 67 12.13 -3.49 20.06
C PRO A 67 13.26 -2.86 20.88
N LEU A 68 14.50 -2.89 20.38
CA LEU A 68 15.64 -2.24 21.02
C LEU A 68 15.53 -0.72 20.95
N ILE A 69 15.17 -0.20 19.78
CA ILE A 69 14.97 1.24 19.58
C ILE A 69 13.82 1.75 20.46
N ASP A 70 12.73 1.00 20.55
CA ASP A 70 11.57 1.32 21.39
C ASP A 70 11.95 1.37 22.87
N ALA A 71 12.69 0.38 23.39
CA ALA A 71 13.16 0.39 24.77
C ALA A 71 14.04 1.62 25.09
N ILE A 72 14.89 2.04 24.16
CA ILE A 72 15.72 3.25 24.31
C ILE A 72 14.84 4.51 24.31
N LEU A 73 13.85 4.58 23.42
CA LEU A 73 12.93 5.72 23.33
C LEU A 73 12.04 5.84 24.58
N GLU A 74 11.59 4.72 25.15
CA GLU A 74 10.83 4.71 26.40
C GLU A 74 11.67 5.19 27.59
N ALA A 75 12.92 4.75 27.69
CA ALA A 75 13.84 5.25 28.70
C ALA A 75 14.08 6.76 28.57
N ASP A 76 14.18 7.26 27.34
CA ASP A 76 14.32 8.69 27.02
C ASP A 76 13.12 9.55 27.47
N LEU A 77 11.92 8.99 27.64
CA LEU A 77 10.75 9.74 28.13
C LEU A 77 10.92 10.17 29.58
N THR A 78 11.43 9.25 30.40
CA THR A 78 11.66 9.46 31.84
C THR A 78 12.87 10.36 32.10
N ALA A 79 13.76 10.48 31.10
CA ALA A 79 14.96 11.30 31.19
C ALA A 79 14.67 12.81 31.09
N PRO A 80 15.39 13.65 31.86
CA PRO A 80 15.41 15.10 31.66
C PRO A 80 15.68 15.49 30.21
N ARG A 81 15.05 16.57 29.71
CA ARG A 81 15.13 17.00 28.29
C ARG A 81 16.56 17.07 27.73
N LYS A 82 17.56 17.40 28.53
CA LYS A 82 18.97 17.49 28.11
C LYS A 82 19.66 16.14 27.94
N GLN A 83 19.12 15.07 28.53
CA GLN A 83 19.67 13.70 28.48
C GLN A 83 19.03 12.83 27.38
N ARG A 84 17.91 13.28 26.79
CA ARG A 84 17.24 12.57 25.69
C ARG A 84 18.18 12.35 24.51
N HIS A 85 18.24 11.12 24.02
CA HIS A 85 19.11 10.77 22.91
C HIS A 85 18.62 11.38 21.59
N THR A 86 19.56 11.67 20.70
CA THR A 86 19.26 12.05 19.32
C THR A 86 19.16 10.78 18.47
N ALA A 87 18.46 10.85 17.33
CA ALA A 87 18.37 9.70 16.42
C ALA A 87 19.75 9.17 16.00
N LYS A 88 20.74 10.06 15.84
CA LYS A 88 22.12 9.68 15.57
C LYS A 88 22.73 8.88 16.74
N ARG A 89 22.56 9.33 17.98
CA ARG A 89 23.08 8.63 19.16
C ARG A 89 22.47 7.24 19.35
N ILE A 90 21.17 7.11 19.07
CA ILE A 90 20.47 5.83 19.12
C ILE A 90 21.02 4.91 18.02
N TYR A 91 21.20 5.43 16.80
CA TYR A 91 21.78 4.68 15.69
C TYR A 91 23.21 4.20 15.98
N ASP A 92 24.09 5.10 16.44
CA ASP A 92 25.47 4.76 16.76
C ASP A 92 25.53 3.68 17.85
N ARG A 93 24.67 3.77 18.88
CA ARG A 93 24.55 2.75 19.93
C ARG A 93 24.08 1.38 19.39
N VAL A 94 23.10 1.37 18.50
CA VAL A 94 22.59 0.13 17.87
C VAL A 94 23.65 -0.50 16.96
N LEU A 95 24.46 0.32 16.28
CA LEU A 95 25.62 -0.17 15.52
C LEU A 95 26.67 -0.81 16.42
N ASP A 96 27.04 -0.13 17.50
CA ASP A 96 28.12 -0.56 18.41
C ASP A 96 27.74 -1.82 19.20
N GLU A 97 26.51 -1.91 19.72
CA GLU A 97 26.09 -3.03 20.58
C GLU A 97 25.65 -4.27 19.78
N HIS A 98 25.14 -4.10 18.55
CA HIS A 98 24.48 -5.19 17.82
C HIS A 98 25.05 -5.47 16.42
N ASN A 99 26.17 -4.85 16.02
CA ASN A 99 26.77 -5.00 14.68
C ASN A 99 25.72 -4.86 13.57
N ALA A 100 24.88 -3.83 13.66
CA ALA A 100 23.79 -3.57 12.72
C ALA A 100 24.30 -3.02 11.36
N VAL A 101 25.20 -3.75 10.70
CA VAL A 101 25.87 -3.36 9.45
C VAL A 101 24.87 -3.21 8.29
N ASP A 102 23.72 -3.88 8.40
CA ASP A 102 22.69 -3.92 7.35
C ASP A 102 21.66 -2.78 7.43
N ILE A 103 21.78 -1.84 8.38
CA ILE A 103 20.78 -0.78 8.59
C ILE A 103 21.36 0.61 8.33
N TYR A 104 20.64 1.38 7.53
CA TYR A 104 20.98 2.76 7.25
C TYR A 104 20.37 3.73 8.26
N HIS A 105 21.15 4.73 8.68
CA HIS A 105 20.71 5.82 9.56
C HIS A 105 19.38 6.49 9.11
N GLN A 106 19.14 6.66 7.81
CA GLN A 106 17.91 7.28 7.30
C GLN A 106 16.65 6.47 7.66
N VAL A 107 16.75 5.14 7.62
CA VAL A 107 15.63 4.23 7.94
C VAL A 107 15.31 4.31 9.43
N VAL A 108 16.36 4.27 10.27
CA VAL A 108 16.24 4.43 11.74
C VAL A 108 15.69 5.82 12.11
N ARG A 109 16.18 6.87 11.45
CA ARG A 109 15.70 8.24 11.68
C ARG A 109 14.22 8.39 11.33
N GLY A 110 13.78 7.82 10.20
CA GLY A 110 12.37 7.83 9.80
C GLY A 110 11.51 7.12 10.83
N TYR A 111 11.91 5.91 11.22
CA TYR A 111 11.22 5.13 12.24
C TYR A 111 11.10 5.88 13.58
N ILE A 112 12.19 6.44 14.10
CA ILE A 112 12.19 7.21 15.34
C ILE A 112 11.27 8.43 15.24
N ALA A 113 11.24 9.11 14.09
CA ALA A 113 10.41 10.29 13.90
C ALA A 113 8.91 9.96 13.91
N ASP A 114 8.52 8.79 13.39
CA ASP A 114 7.15 8.33 13.45
C ASP A 114 6.79 7.81 14.84
N ARG A 115 7.68 7.02 15.47
CA ARG A 115 7.47 6.47 16.81
C ARG A 115 7.33 7.55 17.89
N ARG A 116 8.11 8.63 17.81
CA ARG A 116 8.01 9.79 18.71
C ARG A 116 6.70 10.57 18.61
N LYS A 117 5.86 10.32 17.60
CA LYS A 117 4.50 10.91 17.52
C LYS A 117 3.46 10.04 18.21
N GLU A 118 3.74 8.75 18.32
CA GLU A 118 2.84 7.74 18.90
C GLU A 118 3.04 7.61 20.41
N ILE A 119 4.26 7.91 20.89
CA ILE A 119 4.69 7.96 22.28
C ILE A 119 4.60 9.40 22.81
#